data_AF-A0A836PN38-F1
#
_entry.id   AF-A0A836PN38-F1
#
_cell.length_a   1.000
_cell.length_b   1.000
_cell.length_c   1.000
_cell.angle_alpha   90.00
_cell.angle_beta   90.00
_cell.angle_gamma   90.00
#
_symmetry.space_group_name_H-M   'P 1'
#
loop_
_entity.id
_entity.type
_entity.pdbx_description
1 polymer ?
#
loop_
_entity_poly.entity_id
_entity_poly.type
_entity_poly.pdbx_seq_one_letter_code
_entity_poly.pdbx_strand_id
1 'polypeptide(L)'
;MPKLLAYGLVSKPCKVELLEVGDSEGATRQAITKKQIGDFNFYYPSSKKVQIGLIEKLDSISTQTQNLALIYEQQVTHYNVLKASILAQELQNESP
;
A
#
# COMPACT_ATOMS: atom_id res chain seq x y z
N MET A 1 7.36 16.81 -7.63
CA MET A 1 6.63 17.62 -6.63
C MET A 1 5.36 16.91 -6.15
N PRO A 2 4.38 16.52 -6.99
CA PRO A 2 3.14 15.90 -6.49
C PRO A 2 3.34 14.55 -5.78
N LYS A 3 4.26 13.71 -6.30
CA LYS A 3 4.53 12.37 -5.74
C LYS A 3 5.10 12.39 -4.33
N LEU A 4 6.02 13.32 -4.03
CA LEU A 4 6.61 13.42 -2.69
C LEU A 4 5.54 13.78 -1.65
N LEU A 5 4.67 14.73 -1.99
CA LEU A 5 3.54 15.11 -1.15
C LEU A 5 2.57 13.93 -1.00
N ALA A 6 2.25 13.22 -2.08
CA ALA A 6 1.37 12.05 -2.01
C ALA A 6 1.95 10.97 -1.08
N TYR A 7 3.22 10.58 -1.26
CA TYR A 7 3.89 9.62 -0.38
C TYR A 7 3.95 10.08 1.08
N GLY A 8 4.22 11.38 1.29
CA GLY A 8 4.25 11.99 2.61
C GLY A 8 2.89 11.96 3.30
N LEU A 9 1.82 12.42 2.64
CA LEU A 9 0.46 12.47 3.19
C LEU A 9 -0.09 11.08 3.51
N VAL A 10 0.27 10.05 2.74
CA VAL A 10 -0.18 8.67 3.03
C VAL A 10 0.68 7.97 4.08
N SER A 11 1.83 8.55 4.44
CA SER A 11 2.72 7.99 5.45
C SER A 11 2.05 7.97 6.82
N LYS A 12 2.42 6.99 7.64
CA LYS A 12 1.90 6.86 9.01
C LYS A 12 2.02 8.14 9.84
N PRO A 13 3.18 8.84 9.92
CA PRO A 13 3.29 10.04 10.74
C PRO A 13 2.35 11.17 10.31
N CYS A 14 2.22 11.43 9.01
CA CYS A 14 1.30 12.47 8.53
C CYS A 14 -0.17 12.08 8.71
N LYS A 15 -0.51 10.78 8.56
CA LYS A 15 -1.87 10.30 8.85
C LYS A 15 -2.22 10.45 10.32
N VAL A 16 -1.29 10.13 11.22
CA VAL A 16 -1.44 10.32 12.66
C VAL A 16 -1.71 11.79 12.96
N GLU A 17 -0.87 12.69 12.45
CA GLU A 17 -1.03 14.13 12.67
C GLU A 17 -2.33 14.70 12.07
N LEU A 18 -2.79 14.17 10.93
CA LEU A 18 -4.02 14.64 10.28
C LEU A 18 -5.31 14.04 10.86
N LEU A 19 -5.26 12.83 11.45
CA LEU A 19 -6.45 12.08 11.88
C LEU A 19 -6.59 11.99 13.41
N GLU A 20 -5.49 11.96 14.18
CA GLU A 20 -5.53 11.79 15.64
C GLU A 20 -5.85 13.10 16.41
N VAL A 21 -5.84 14.26 15.73
CA VAL A 21 -6.36 15.51 16.32
C VAL A 21 -7.88 15.42 16.56
N GLY A 22 -8.56 14.44 15.96
CA GLY A 22 -10.00 14.21 16.08
C GLY A 22 -10.46 13.32 17.24
N ASP A 23 -9.55 12.72 18.03
CA ASP A 23 -9.94 11.85 19.17
C ASP A 23 -10.64 12.60 20.32
N SER A 24 -10.69 13.94 20.23
CA SER A 24 -11.34 14.81 21.22
C SER A 24 -12.85 15.00 20.99
N GLU A 25 -13.38 14.66 19.81
CA GLU A 25 -14.78 14.92 19.44
C GLU A 25 -15.49 13.64 18.97
N GLY A 26 -15.92 12.82 19.94
CA GLY A 26 -17.11 11.96 19.86
C GLY A 26 -17.32 11.07 18.62
N ALA A 27 -16.97 9.79 18.75
CA ALA A 27 -17.73 8.62 18.27
C ALA A 27 -18.60 8.74 17.00
N THR A 28 -18.06 9.14 15.83
CA THR A 28 -18.33 8.51 14.50
C THR A 28 -17.69 9.31 13.34
N ARG A 29 -16.71 8.68 12.67
CA ARG A 29 -15.90 9.14 11.50
C ARG A 29 -14.73 10.10 11.81
N GLN A 30 -13.52 9.52 11.77
CA GLN A 30 -12.30 10.27 11.49
C GLN A 30 -12.44 10.96 10.13
N ALA A 31 -12.58 12.28 10.12
CA ALA A 31 -12.69 13.08 8.92
C ALA A 31 -11.69 14.24 8.99
N ILE A 32 -10.98 14.46 7.88
CA ILE A 32 -10.06 15.59 7.77
C ILE A 32 -10.88 16.84 7.49
N THR A 33 -10.84 17.81 8.40
CA THR A 33 -11.50 19.10 8.23
C THR A 33 -10.67 20.06 7.38
N LYS A 34 -11.34 21.03 6.74
CA LYS A 34 -10.65 22.07 5.93
C LYS A 34 -9.63 22.86 6.74
N LYS A 35 -9.90 23.07 8.03
CA LYS A 35 -8.99 23.76 8.95
C LYS A 35 -7.74 22.93 9.22
N GLN A 36 -7.88 21.62 9.45
CA GLN A 36 -6.75 20.72 9.66
C GLN A 36 -5.80 20.67 8.46
N ILE A 37 -6.29 20.66 7.22
CA ILE A 37 -5.43 20.73 6.02
C ILE A 37 -4.77 22.09 5.89
N GLY A 38 -5.48 23.18 6.19
CA GLY A 38 -4.95 24.54 6.10
C GLY A 38 -3.82 24.81 7.08
N ASP A 39 -3.90 24.24 8.29
CA ASP A 39 -2.92 24.44 9.36
C ASP A 39 -1.80 23.38 9.35
N PHE A 40 -1.87 22.39 8.45
CA PHE A 40 -0.91 21.28 8.38
C PHE A 40 0.44 21.73 7.80
N ASN A 41 1.51 21.47 8.55
CA ASN A 41 2.88 21.80 8.14
C ASN A 41 3.56 20.57 7.51
N PHE A 42 3.73 20.58 6.19
CA PHE A 42 4.45 19.53 5.49
C PHE A 42 5.96 19.84 5.41
N TYR A 43 6.77 19.07 6.13
CA TYR A 43 8.22 19.17 6.06
C TYR A 43 8.77 18.45 4.83
N TYR A 44 9.56 19.15 4.02
CA TYR A 44 10.19 18.57 2.83
C TYR A 44 11.63 19.11 2.67
N PRO A 45 12.54 18.33 2.05
CA PRO A 45 13.88 18.80 1.80
C PRO A 45 13.89 19.88 0.70
N SER A 46 14.53 21.02 0.94
CA SER A 46 14.56 22.14 -0.02
C SER A 46 15.28 21.81 -1.34
N SER A 47 16.20 20.84 -1.32
CA SER A 47 16.94 20.42 -2.52
C SER A 47 16.10 19.53 -3.43
N LYS A 48 15.84 20.01 -4.66
CA LYS A 48 15.13 19.25 -5.69
C LYS A 48 15.79 17.91 -6.01
N LYS A 49 17.13 17.85 -6.00
CA LYS A 49 17.89 16.60 -6.23
C LYS A 49 17.58 15.55 -5.17
N VAL A 50 17.51 15.97 -3.91
CA VAL A 50 17.17 15.08 -2.79
C VAL A 50 15.73 14.61 -2.89
N GLN A 51 14.79 15.50 -3.25
CA GLN A 51 13.40 15.12 -3.45
C GLN A 51 13.23 14.06 -4.55
N ILE A 52 13.90 14.25 -5.69
CA ILE A 52 13.85 13.29 -6.81
C ILE A 52 14.41 11.94 -6.38
N GLY A 53 15.60 11.92 -5.75
CA GLY A 53 16.21 10.68 -5.28
C GLY A 53 15.37 9.94 -4.23
N LEU A 54 14.61 10.65 -3.40
CA LEU A 54 13.64 10.03 -2.48
C LEU A 54 12.47 9.40 -3.23
N ILE A 55 11.89 10.12 -4.20
CA ILE A 55 10.78 9.60 -5.02
C ILE A 55 11.21 8.34 -5.78
N GLU A 56 12.40 8.33 -6.39
CA GLU A 56 12.91 7.17 -7.14
C GLU A 56 13.09 5.94 -6.26
N LYS A 57 13.60 6.12 -5.03
CA LYS A 57 13.72 5.03 -4.06
C LYS A 57 12.36 4.47 -3.66
N LEU A 58 11.38 5.35 -3.39
CA LEU A 58 10.03 4.94 -3.03
C LEU A 58 9.30 4.24 -4.18
N ASP A 59 9.42 4.78 -5.40
CA ASP A 59 8.85 4.17 -6.61
C ASP A 59 9.46 2.78 -6.87
N SER A 60 10.78 2.62 -6.66
CA SER A 60 11.47 1.33 -6.78
C SER A 60 10.93 0.29 -5.79
N ILE A 61 10.82 0.67 -4.50
CA ILE A 61 10.26 -0.22 -3.46
C ILE A 61 8.81 -0.59 -3.78
N SER A 62 8.00 0.38 -4.19
CA SER A 62 6.60 0.15 -4.58
C SER A 62 6.51 -0.86 -5.73
N THR A 63 7.32 -0.67 -6.77
CA THR A 63 7.33 -1.54 -7.96
C THR A 63 7.78 -2.96 -7.61
N GLN A 64 8.85 -3.10 -6.81
CA GLN A 64 9.33 -4.40 -6.36
C GLN A 64 8.28 -5.14 -5.54
N THR A 65 7.58 -4.43 -4.65
CA THR A 65 6.53 -5.02 -3.81
C THR A 65 5.33 -5.47 -4.64
N GLN A 66 4.91 -4.67 -5.63
CA GLN A 66 3.83 -5.04 -6.55
C GLN A 66 4.19 -6.27 -7.39
N ASN A 67 5.40 -6.32 -7.94
CA ASN A 67 5.88 -7.48 -8.68
C ASN A 67 5.91 -8.74 -7.81
N LEU A 68 6.37 -8.60 -6.57
CA LEU A 68 6.40 -9.71 -5.63
C LEU A 68 5.00 -10.23 -5.31
N ALA A 69 4.03 -9.32 -5.08
CA ALA A 69 2.64 -9.69 -4.85
C ALA A 69 2.06 -10.45 -6.05
N LEU A 70 2.29 -9.97 -7.28
CA LEU A 70 1.85 -10.65 -8.50
C LEU A 70 2.44 -12.06 -8.64
N ILE A 71 3.74 -12.23 -8.33
CA ILE A 71 4.39 -13.54 -8.37
C ILE A 71 3.72 -14.50 -7.37
N TYR A 72 3.43 -14.04 -6.15
CA TYR A 72 2.76 -14.86 -5.14
C TYR A 72 1.33 -15.23 -5.56
N GLU A 73 0.56 -14.31 -6.12
CA GLU A 73 -0.79 -14.59 -6.64
C GLU A 73 -0.76 -15.65 -7.75
N GLN A 74 0.21 -15.56 -8.67
CA GLN A 74 0.40 -16.56 -9.71
C GLN A 74 0.78 -17.92 -9.13
N GLN A 75 1.69 -17.97 -8.16
CA GLN A 75 2.08 -19.21 -7.49
C GLN A 75 0.89 -19.87 -6.81
N VAL A 76 0.10 -19.12 -6.04
CA VAL A 76 -1.11 -19.65 -5.38
C VAL A 76 -2.09 -20.22 -6.41
N THR A 77 -2.28 -19.53 -7.53
CA THR A 77 -3.13 -20.00 -8.62
C THR A 77 -2.61 -21.31 -9.22
N HIS A 78 -1.31 -21.40 -9.52
CA HIS A 78 -0.69 -22.61 -10.04
C HIS A 78 -0.80 -23.78 -9.06
N TYR A 79 -0.59 -23.55 -7.76
CA TYR A 79 -0.76 -24.59 -6.74
C TYR A 79 -2.20 -25.10 -6.66
N ASN A 80 -3.19 -24.20 -6.76
CA ASN A 80 -4.60 -24.58 -6.75
C ASN A 80 -4.96 -25.42 -7.97
N VAL A 81 -4.49 -25.03 -9.16
CA VAL A 81 -4.69 -25.81 -10.39
C VAL A 81 -4.01 -27.17 -10.28
N LEU A 82 -2.75 -27.22 -9.84
CA LEU A 82 -2.01 -28.47 -9.69
C LEU A 82 -2.71 -29.42 -8.71
N LYS A 83 -3.17 -28.90 -7.56
CA LYS A 83 -3.92 -29.68 -6.57
C LYS A 83 -5.21 -30.23 -7.16
N ALA A 84 -5.96 -29.44 -7.92
CA ALA A 84 -7.19 -29.89 -8.57
C ALA A 84 -6.91 -30.97 -9.62
N SER A 85 -5.85 -30.81 -10.43
CA SER A 85 -5.45 -31.80 -11.43
C SER A 85 -5.03 -33.13 -10.81
N ILE A 86 -4.27 -33.11 -9.71
CA ILE A 86 -3.90 -34.33 -8.98
C ILE A 86 -5.15 -35.03 -8.45
N LEU A 87 -6.05 -34.29 -7.78
CA LEU A 87 -7.28 -34.88 -7.25
C LEU A 87 -8.14 -35.51 -8.37
N ALA A 88 -8.26 -34.84 -9.52
CA ALA A 88 -8.97 -35.37 -10.67
C ALA A 88 -8.32 -36.65 -11.22
N GLN A 89 -6.99 -36.70 -11.26
CA GLN A 89 -6.24 -37.87 -11.71
C GLN A 89 -6.43 -39.07 -10.76
N GLU A 90 -6.34 -38.85 -9.44
CA GLU A 90 -6.55 -39.91 -8.44
C GLU A 90 -7.98 -40.46 -8.51
N LEU A 91 -9.00 -39.59 -8.62
CA LEU A 91 -10.40 -40.01 -8.78
C LEU A 91 -10.67 -40.79 -10.08
N GLN A 92 -9.98 -40.47 -11.16
CA GLN A 92 -10.06 -41.22 -12.41
C GLN A 92 -9.38 -42.59 -12.31
N ASN A 93 -8.28 -42.69 -11.56
CA ASN A 93 -7.53 -43.94 -11.38
C ASN A 93 -8.24 -44.93 -10.42
N GLU A 94 -9.08 -44.44 -9.49
CA GLU A 94 -9.87 -45.28 -8.56
C GLU A 94 -11.22 -45.75 -9.12
N SER A 95 -11.59 -45.35 -10.34
CA SER A 95 -12.81 -45.81 -11.00
C SER A 95 -12.56 -47.15 -11.73
N PRO A 96 -13.20 -48.27 -11.34
CA PRO A 96 -13.00 -49.60 -11.94
C PRO A 96 -13.58 -49.74 -13.35
#